data_AF-A0A379TJG3-F1
#
_entry.id   AF-A0A379TJG3-F1
#
_cell.length_a   1.000
_cell.length_b   1.000
_cell.length_c   1.000
_cell.angle_alpha   90.00
_cell.angle_beta   90.00
_cell.angle_gamma   90.00
#
_symmetry.space_group_name_H-M   'P 1'
#
loop_
_entity.id
_entity.type
_entity.pdbx_description
1 polymer ?
#
loop_
_entity_poly.entity_id
_entity_poly.type
_entity_poly.pdbx_seq_one_letter_code
_entity_poly.pdbx_strand_id
1 'polypeptide(L)'
;MRRSPAISPRDVPVEYQLYWPKSNKPRAILTTCATGIGVATNLCSLLSASIPQALEIDVVACDYAMLANNKTQEPVFIRYDVLAIVGTLDPHIASVPWISLDSLISGEGNQYLMRLFGSLTTPDQVAEINNLLLKNFSLRRVIESVTILDTSKVINHVEQFLLRYEHLAGVTVSNERKVALYVHISCLIERLIRHAGITTWSGQQCPEHELNRLREAFSVIESNYSVKIPTAELGYIHNILTFETDFIEQDQQF
;
A
#
# COMPACT_ATOMS: atom_id res chain seq x y z
N MET A 1 30.58 73.33 -33.29
CA MET A 1 30.38 72.07 -34.03
C MET A 1 31.54 71.12 -33.67
N ARG A 2 31.35 70.22 -32.71
CA ARG A 2 32.14 68.98 -32.51
C ARG A 2 31.29 68.06 -31.62
N ARG A 3 30.99 66.88 -32.17
CA ARG A 3 29.98 65.92 -31.72
C ARG A 3 30.51 65.05 -30.58
N SER A 4 29.65 64.74 -29.61
CA SER A 4 29.81 63.66 -28.64
C SER A 4 29.84 62.30 -29.33
N PRO A 5 30.56 61.28 -28.80
CA PRO A 5 30.56 59.96 -29.41
C PRO A 5 29.26 59.22 -29.12
N ALA A 6 28.75 58.55 -30.16
CA ALA A 6 27.57 57.72 -30.14
C ALA A 6 27.82 56.43 -29.35
N ILE A 7 26.90 56.09 -28.45
CA ILE A 7 26.87 54.79 -27.76
C ILE A 7 26.25 53.79 -28.75
N SER A 8 27.03 52.79 -29.15
CA SER A 8 26.60 51.65 -29.96
C SER A 8 25.69 50.73 -29.11
N PRO A 9 24.45 50.42 -29.53
CA PRO A 9 23.60 49.49 -28.80
C PRO A 9 23.86 48.07 -29.32
N ARG A 10 24.98 47.47 -28.91
CA ARG A 10 25.18 46.01 -29.04
C ARG A 10 25.89 45.50 -27.79
N ASP A 11 25.33 44.40 -27.28
CA ASP A 11 25.84 43.54 -26.20
C ASP A 11 25.41 43.92 -24.77
N VAL A 12 24.09 43.88 -24.55
CA VAL A 12 23.58 43.49 -23.22
C VAL A 12 23.52 41.96 -23.22
N PRO A 13 24.28 41.24 -22.38
CA PRO A 13 24.14 39.81 -22.26
C PRO A 13 22.76 39.53 -21.67
N VAL A 14 21.85 39.00 -22.49
CA VAL A 14 20.56 38.51 -22.03
C VAL A 14 20.85 37.23 -21.26
N GLU A 15 20.93 37.34 -19.95
CA GLU A 15 20.95 36.21 -19.03
C GLU A 15 19.57 35.55 -19.11
N TYR A 16 19.43 34.57 -20.00
CA TYR A 16 18.25 33.71 -20.02
C TYR A 16 18.32 32.80 -18.78
N GLN A 17 17.83 33.29 -17.63
CA GLN A 17 17.37 32.39 -16.58
C GLN A 17 16.16 31.66 -17.15
N LEU A 18 16.38 30.44 -17.65
CA LEU A 18 15.35 29.46 -17.92
C LEU A 18 14.64 29.16 -16.59
N TYR A 19 13.64 29.96 -16.27
CA TYR A 19 12.61 29.59 -15.31
C TYR A 19 11.82 28.46 -15.97
N TRP A 20 12.27 27.23 -15.76
CA TRP A 20 11.39 26.08 -15.92
C TRP A 20 10.19 26.35 -15.02
N PRO A 21 8.95 26.36 -15.53
CA PRO A 21 7.81 26.32 -14.64
C PRO A 21 8.04 25.08 -13.77
N LYS A 22 8.11 25.25 -12.45
CA LYS A 22 7.87 24.13 -11.55
C LYS A 22 6.48 23.65 -11.94
N SER A 23 6.42 22.63 -12.80
CA SER A 23 5.18 21.91 -13.05
C SER A 23 4.75 21.45 -11.67
N ASN A 24 3.70 22.09 -11.15
CA ASN A 24 3.18 21.78 -9.83
C ASN A 24 2.54 20.40 -10.01
N LYS A 25 3.34 19.35 -9.78
CA LYS A 25 2.87 17.98 -9.97
C LYS A 25 1.61 17.80 -9.13
N PRO A 26 0.58 17.11 -9.66
CA PRO A 26 -0.56 16.74 -8.83
C PRO A 26 -0.07 15.97 -7.61
N ARG A 27 -0.68 16.22 -6.46
CA ARG A 27 -0.35 15.54 -5.22
C ARG A 27 -1.00 14.16 -5.22
N ALA A 28 -0.29 13.15 -4.72
CA ALA A 28 -0.86 11.81 -4.62
C ALA A 28 -0.50 11.08 -3.32
N ILE A 29 -1.42 10.22 -2.88
CA ILE A 29 -1.16 9.16 -1.92
C ILE A 29 -1.18 7.83 -2.67
N LEU A 30 -0.12 7.04 -2.54
CA LEU A 30 -0.06 5.73 -3.19
C LEU A 30 -0.67 4.68 -2.29
N THR A 31 -1.41 3.74 -2.86
CA THR A 31 -1.85 2.53 -2.16
C THR A 31 -1.18 1.29 -2.73
N THR A 32 -0.79 0.37 -1.87
CA THR A 32 -0.13 -0.89 -2.27
C THR A 32 -0.73 -2.09 -1.56
N CYS A 33 -0.73 -3.23 -2.24
CA CYS A 33 -1.09 -4.52 -1.66
C CYS A 33 -0.11 -5.59 -2.14
N ALA A 34 0.12 -6.60 -1.30
CA ALA A 34 1.07 -7.68 -1.56
C ALA A 34 0.79 -8.46 -2.87
N THR A 35 -0.48 -8.62 -3.27
CA THR A 35 -0.88 -9.34 -4.51
C THR A 35 -1.14 -8.43 -5.73
N GLY A 36 -0.67 -7.19 -5.69
CA GLY A 36 -0.72 -6.28 -6.84
C GLY A 36 -1.93 -5.34 -6.89
N ILE A 37 -2.12 -4.71 -8.05
CA ILE A 37 -2.92 -3.48 -8.25
C ILE A 37 -4.42 -3.64 -7.91
N GLY A 38 -5.00 -4.83 -8.11
CA GLY A 38 -6.44 -5.04 -7.94
C GLY A 38 -6.96 -4.71 -6.53
N VAL A 39 -6.29 -5.22 -5.49
CA VAL A 39 -6.64 -4.93 -4.09
C VAL A 39 -6.26 -3.51 -3.69
N ALA A 40 -5.13 -3.02 -4.20
CA ALA A 40 -4.72 -1.64 -4.00
C ALA A 40 -5.76 -0.63 -4.52
N THR A 41 -6.57 -0.99 -5.53
CA THR A 41 -7.64 -0.15 -6.09
C THR A 41 -8.83 0.02 -5.14
N ASN A 42 -9.16 -1.01 -4.36
CA ASN A 42 -10.27 -0.95 -3.41
C ASN A 42 -9.84 -0.18 -2.15
N LEU A 43 -8.62 -0.41 -1.68
CA LEU A 43 -8.00 0.42 -0.64
C LEU A 43 -7.91 1.90 -1.09
N CYS A 44 -7.55 2.13 -2.35
CA CYS A 44 -7.55 3.45 -2.99
C CYS A 44 -8.94 4.09 -2.93
N SER A 45 -10.01 3.33 -3.20
CA SER A 45 -11.38 3.83 -3.17
C SER A 45 -11.82 4.24 -1.76
N LEU A 46 -11.46 3.46 -0.72
CA LEU A 46 -11.74 3.81 0.68
C LEU A 46 -10.98 5.06 1.14
N LEU A 47 -9.69 5.16 0.78
CA LEU A 47 -8.89 6.36 1.06
C LEU A 47 -9.44 7.58 0.32
N SER A 48 -9.77 7.44 -0.96
CA SER A 48 -10.36 8.51 -1.77
C SER A 48 -11.67 9.01 -1.17
N ALA A 49 -12.53 8.10 -0.69
CA ALA A 49 -13.78 8.46 -0.02
C ALA A 49 -13.58 9.12 1.35
N SER A 50 -12.36 9.09 1.87
CA SER A 50 -12.00 9.71 3.16
C SER A 50 -11.28 11.06 2.99
N ILE A 51 -10.92 11.44 1.76
CA ILE A 51 -10.19 12.67 1.44
C ILE A 51 -11.13 13.60 0.65
N PRO A 52 -11.41 14.82 1.14
CA PRO A 52 -12.21 15.81 0.43
C PRO A 52 -11.62 16.15 -0.94
N GLN A 53 -12.47 16.17 -1.97
CA GLN A 53 -12.06 16.51 -3.34
C GLN A 53 -11.41 17.90 -3.46
N ALA A 54 -11.78 18.84 -2.56
CA ALA A 54 -11.23 20.19 -2.51
C ALA A 54 -9.71 20.24 -2.26
N LEU A 55 -9.10 19.15 -1.77
CA LEU A 55 -7.66 19.07 -1.54
C LEU A 55 -6.84 18.74 -2.79
N GLU A 56 -7.49 18.31 -3.88
CA GLU A 56 -6.83 17.93 -5.15
C GLU A 56 -5.71 16.89 -4.95
N ILE A 57 -5.95 15.92 -4.07
CA ILE A 57 -5.03 14.81 -3.81
C ILE A 57 -5.59 13.57 -4.48
N ASP A 58 -4.83 13.04 -5.44
CA ASP A 58 -5.14 11.77 -6.09
C ASP A 58 -4.77 10.60 -5.16
N VAL A 59 -5.56 9.54 -5.17
CA VAL A 59 -5.15 8.26 -4.58
C VAL A 59 -4.86 7.31 -5.73
N VAL A 60 -3.68 6.71 -5.73
CA VAL A 60 -3.18 5.92 -6.87
C VAL A 60 -2.76 4.53 -6.40
N ALA A 61 -3.43 3.50 -6.94
CA ALA A 61 -3.05 2.11 -6.72
C ALA A 61 -1.75 1.78 -7.48
N CYS A 62 -0.79 1.19 -6.78
CA CYS A 62 0.48 0.76 -7.33
C CYS A 62 0.78 -0.70 -6.97
N ASP A 63 1.57 -1.35 -7.82
CA ASP A 63 2.07 -2.68 -7.55
C ASP A 63 3.20 -2.62 -6.51
N TYR A 64 3.07 -3.43 -5.45
CA TYR A 64 4.07 -3.47 -4.39
C TYR A 64 5.44 -3.90 -4.91
N ALA A 65 5.52 -4.93 -5.77
CA ALA A 65 6.79 -5.45 -6.25
C ALA A 65 7.52 -4.41 -7.13
N MET A 66 6.78 -3.66 -7.94
CA MET A 66 7.36 -2.55 -8.72
C MET A 66 7.93 -1.47 -7.80
N LEU A 67 7.16 -1.03 -6.79
CA LEU A 67 7.63 -0.01 -5.83
C LEU A 67 8.81 -0.51 -4.97
N ALA A 68 8.78 -1.77 -4.53
CA ALA A 68 9.84 -2.35 -3.72
C ALA A 68 11.15 -2.51 -4.52
N ASN A 69 11.07 -2.87 -5.81
CA ASN A 69 12.25 -3.09 -6.65
C ASN A 69 12.81 -1.79 -7.24
N ASN A 70 11.95 -0.97 -7.83
CA ASN A 70 12.37 0.21 -8.59
C ASN A 70 12.36 1.48 -7.73
N LYS A 71 11.74 1.45 -6.55
CA LYS A 71 11.72 2.55 -5.58
C LYS A 71 11.28 3.85 -6.27
N THR A 72 12.05 4.92 -6.09
CA THR A 72 11.78 6.26 -6.66
C THR A 72 11.93 6.34 -8.19
N GLN A 73 12.37 5.27 -8.86
CA GLN A 73 12.45 5.22 -10.33
C GLN A 73 11.12 4.89 -10.99
N GLU A 74 10.10 4.50 -10.22
CA GLU A 74 8.77 4.26 -10.77
C GLU A 74 8.18 5.54 -11.41
N PRO A 75 7.51 5.45 -12.58
CA PRO A 75 6.95 6.60 -13.30
C PRO A 75 5.99 7.45 -12.46
N VAL A 76 5.38 6.86 -11.42
CA VAL A 76 4.48 7.56 -10.50
C VAL A 76 5.19 8.71 -9.77
N PHE A 77 6.47 8.58 -9.42
CA PHE A 77 7.26 9.63 -8.76
C PHE A 77 7.68 10.75 -9.72
N ILE A 78 7.70 10.46 -11.02
CA ILE A 78 7.91 11.47 -12.06
C ILE A 78 6.63 12.28 -12.24
N ARG A 79 5.47 11.62 -12.25
CA ARG A 79 4.16 12.22 -12.53
C ARG A 79 3.54 12.96 -11.34
N TYR A 80 3.74 12.48 -10.12
CA TYR A 80 3.08 12.97 -8.91
C TYR A 80 4.08 13.53 -7.90
N ASP A 81 3.59 14.46 -7.08
CA ASP A 81 4.19 14.77 -5.79
C ASP A 81 3.61 13.81 -4.74
N VAL A 82 4.37 12.74 -4.45
CA VAL A 82 3.89 11.64 -3.60
C VAL A 82 4.03 12.04 -2.13
N LEU A 83 2.89 12.21 -1.46
CA LEU A 83 2.80 12.65 -0.08
C LEU A 83 2.99 11.50 0.92
N ALA A 84 2.48 10.31 0.60
CA ALA A 84 2.59 9.12 1.44
C ALA A 84 2.30 7.84 0.65
N ILE A 85 2.73 6.70 1.22
CA ILE A 85 2.36 5.36 0.76
C ILE A 85 1.56 4.68 1.87
N VAL A 86 0.42 4.12 1.52
CA VAL A 86 -0.41 3.30 2.40
C VAL A 86 -0.42 1.87 1.90
N GLY A 87 -0.22 0.88 2.77
CA GLY A 87 -0.30 -0.51 2.32
C GLY A 87 -0.21 -1.54 3.41
N THR A 88 -0.31 -2.80 3.00
CA THR A 88 -0.14 -3.96 3.89
C THR A 88 1.32 -4.33 4.13
N LEU A 89 2.22 -3.91 3.25
CA LEU A 89 3.66 -4.14 3.33
C LEU A 89 4.39 -2.83 3.04
N ASP A 90 5.52 -2.60 3.73
CA ASP A 90 6.37 -1.44 3.48
C ASP A 90 7.24 -1.67 2.24
N PRO A 91 7.14 -0.83 1.18
CA PRO A 91 8.07 -0.91 0.07
C PRO A 91 9.46 -0.33 0.41
N HIS A 92 9.67 0.16 1.63
CA HIS A 92 10.92 0.73 2.16
C HIS A 92 11.52 1.80 1.25
N ILE A 93 10.77 2.87 1.00
CA ILE A 93 11.19 4.03 0.21
C ILE A 93 11.49 5.19 1.17
N ALA A 94 12.77 5.40 1.51
CA ALA A 94 13.17 6.33 2.57
C ALA A 94 12.70 7.79 2.39
N SER A 95 12.47 8.23 1.14
CA SER A 95 12.05 9.61 0.84
C SER A 95 10.54 9.84 1.02
N VAL A 96 9.76 8.79 1.24
CA VAL A 96 8.29 8.88 1.30
C VAL A 96 7.79 8.15 2.55
N PRO A 97 6.94 8.78 3.37
CA PRO A 97 6.42 8.14 4.56
C PRO A 97 5.51 6.97 4.19
N TRP A 98 5.67 5.87 4.93
CA TRP A 98 4.79 4.72 4.82
C TRP A 98 3.86 4.64 6.03
N ILE A 99 2.59 4.29 5.76
CA ILE A 99 1.55 4.11 6.76
C ILE A 99 0.97 2.71 6.56
N SER A 100 1.08 1.87 7.59
CA SER A 100 0.55 0.52 7.54
C SER A 100 -0.98 0.54 7.56
N LEU A 101 -1.60 -0.43 6.88
CA LEU A 101 -3.06 -0.55 6.88
C LEU A 101 -3.62 -0.88 8.28
N ASP A 102 -2.88 -1.63 9.10
CA ASP A 102 -3.30 -1.91 10.48
C ASP A 102 -3.34 -0.63 11.32
N SER A 103 -2.39 0.31 11.13
CA SER A 103 -2.37 1.56 11.88
C SER A 103 -3.54 2.47 11.50
N LEU A 104 -4.02 2.41 10.26
CA LEU A 104 -5.24 3.12 9.83
C LEU A 104 -6.50 2.49 10.44
N ILE A 105 -6.53 1.16 10.55
CA ILE A 105 -7.66 0.43 11.15
C ILE A 105 -7.70 0.63 12.68
N SER A 106 -6.54 0.69 13.35
CA SER A 106 -6.45 0.98 14.79
C SER A 106 -6.65 2.46 15.11
N GLY A 107 -6.51 3.34 14.11
CA GLY A 107 -6.60 4.80 14.24
C GLY A 107 -5.29 5.47 14.66
N GLU A 108 -4.24 4.71 14.99
CA GLU A 108 -2.92 5.25 15.35
C GLU A 108 -2.26 5.97 14.17
N GLY A 109 -2.38 5.40 12.97
CA GLY A 109 -1.84 5.95 11.72
C GLY A 109 -2.51 7.25 11.27
N ASN A 110 -3.72 7.54 11.76
CA ASN A 110 -4.43 8.78 11.41
C ASN A 110 -3.67 10.01 11.88
N GLN A 111 -2.92 9.95 12.99
CA GLN A 111 -2.14 11.09 13.48
C GLN A 111 -1.13 11.59 12.44
N TYR A 112 -0.53 10.67 11.68
CA TYR A 112 0.41 11.04 10.62
C TYR A 112 -0.31 11.74 9.47
N LEU A 113 -1.42 11.15 9.00
CA LEU A 113 -2.27 11.77 7.98
C LEU A 113 -2.75 13.14 8.43
N MET A 114 -3.11 13.32 9.70
CA MET A 114 -3.57 14.61 10.22
C MET A 114 -2.47 15.68 10.19
N ARG A 115 -1.21 15.30 10.48
CA ARG A 115 -0.08 16.23 10.33
C ARG A 115 0.18 16.60 8.88
N LEU A 116 0.11 15.61 7.99
CA LEU A 116 0.25 15.81 6.55
C LEU A 116 -0.83 16.77 6.03
N PHE A 117 -2.10 16.51 6.32
CA PHE A 117 -3.22 17.38 5.90
C PHE A 117 -3.22 18.74 6.61
N GLY A 118 -2.76 18.84 7.86
CA GLY A 118 -2.67 20.12 8.59
C GLY A 118 -1.73 21.14 7.94
N SER A 119 -0.77 20.68 7.12
CA SER A 119 0.06 21.57 6.30
C SER A 119 -0.62 22.02 5.00
N LEU A 120 -1.71 21.36 4.61
CA LEU A 120 -2.40 21.54 3.33
C LEU A 120 -3.76 22.22 3.47
N THR A 121 -4.37 22.21 4.66
CA THR A 121 -5.73 22.68 4.86
C THR A 121 -6.03 23.20 6.28
N THR A 122 -7.26 23.66 6.51
CA THR A 122 -7.74 24.21 7.78
C THR A 122 -7.97 23.12 8.83
N PRO A 123 -7.89 23.44 10.14
CA PRO A 123 -8.16 22.50 11.21
C PRO A 123 -9.53 21.82 11.12
N ASP A 124 -10.55 22.55 10.68
CA ASP A 124 -11.92 22.02 10.52
C ASP A 124 -11.98 20.93 9.44
N GLN A 125 -11.30 21.13 8.30
CA GLN A 125 -11.21 20.13 7.24
C GLN A 125 -10.36 18.92 7.68
N VAL A 126 -9.30 19.13 8.45
CA VAL A 126 -8.52 18.03 9.04
C VAL A 126 -9.39 17.17 9.97
N ALA A 127 -10.22 17.81 10.81
CA ALA A 127 -11.14 17.09 11.68
C ALA A 127 -12.19 16.30 10.89
N GLU A 128 -12.70 16.86 9.78
CA GLU A 128 -13.61 16.16 8.86
C GLU A 128 -12.95 14.92 8.24
N ILE A 129 -11.72 15.06 7.72
CA ILE A 129 -10.94 13.94 7.18
C ILE A 129 -10.75 12.85 8.23
N ASN A 130 -10.39 13.23 9.47
CA ASN A 130 -10.23 12.26 10.56
C ASN A 130 -11.51 11.46 10.81
N ASN A 131 -12.65 12.16 10.87
CA ASN A 131 -13.95 11.51 11.08
C ASN A 131 -14.31 10.58 9.91
N LEU A 132 -13.99 10.97 8.67
CA LEU A 132 -14.19 10.12 7.51
C LEU A 132 -13.27 8.89 7.52
N LEU A 133 -12.00 9.05 7.89
CA LEU A 133 -11.06 7.94 8.06
C LEU A 133 -11.56 6.97 9.13
N LEU A 134 -11.91 7.46 10.33
CA LEU A 134 -12.46 6.63 11.40
C LEU A 134 -13.75 5.92 10.99
N LYS A 135 -14.61 6.60 10.21
CA LYS A 135 -15.84 6.01 9.69
C LYS A 135 -15.54 4.92 8.66
N ASN A 136 -14.62 5.16 7.73
CA ASN A 136 -14.35 4.31 6.56
C ASN A 136 -13.37 3.17 6.84
N PHE A 137 -12.51 3.30 7.85
CA PHE A 137 -11.50 2.31 8.19
C PHE A 137 -11.90 1.53 9.42
N SER A 138 -12.33 0.29 9.16
CA SER A 138 -12.38 -0.80 10.13
C SER A 138 -12.09 -2.09 9.38
N LEU A 139 -11.59 -3.13 10.06
CA LEU A 139 -11.30 -4.42 9.42
C LEU A 139 -12.49 -4.91 8.59
N ARG A 140 -13.69 -4.83 9.17
CA ARG A 140 -14.93 -5.22 8.52
C ARG A 140 -15.22 -4.39 7.27
N ARG A 141 -15.13 -3.06 7.33
CA ARG A 141 -15.41 -2.19 6.17
C ARG A 141 -14.39 -2.37 5.05
N VAL A 142 -13.13 -2.61 5.40
CA VAL A 142 -12.08 -2.92 4.43
C VAL A 142 -12.41 -4.23 3.71
N ILE A 143 -12.83 -5.27 4.44
CA ILE A 143 -13.25 -6.54 3.83
C ILE A 143 -14.50 -6.36 2.97
N GLU A 144 -15.53 -5.67 3.46
CA GLU A 144 -16.75 -5.35 2.70
C GLU A 144 -16.46 -4.59 1.39
N SER A 145 -15.39 -3.80 1.35
CA SER A 145 -15.00 -3.08 0.14
C SER A 145 -14.36 -3.98 -0.92
N VAL A 146 -13.84 -5.16 -0.55
CA VAL A 146 -13.10 -6.06 -1.44
C VAL A 146 -13.83 -7.34 -1.81
N THR A 147 -14.92 -7.66 -1.13
CA THR A 147 -15.68 -8.89 -1.40
C THR A 147 -17.16 -8.63 -1.60
N ILE A 148 -17.77 -9.36 -2.54
CA ILE A 148 -19.23 -9.44 -2.67
C ILE A 148 -19.85 -10.49 -1.76
N LEU A 149 -19.01 -11.29 -1.10
CA LEU A 149 -19.42 -12.38 -0.23
C LEU A 149 -19.87 -11.85 1.13
N ASP A 150 -20.48 -12.75 1.90
CA ASP A 150 -20.78 -12.48 3.31
C ASP A 150 -19.49 -12.24 4.09
N THR A 151 -19.28 -11.00 4.50
CA THR A 151 -18.08 -10.57 5.22
C THR A 151 -17.89 -11.31 6.54
N SER A 152 -18.96 -11.63 7.27
CA SER A 152 -18.87 -12.37 8.54
C SER A 152 -18.33 -13.78 8.29
N LYS A 153 -18.79 -14.44 7.22
CA LYS A 153 -18.28 -15.77 6.84
C LYS A 153 -16.82 -15.70 6.41
N VAL A 154 -16.46 -14.72 5.59
CA VAL A 154 -15.07 -14.54 5.13
C VAL A 154 -14.15 -14.33 6.32
N ILE A 155 -14.48 -13.42 7.24
CA ILE A 155 -13.71 -13.19 8.48
C ILE A 155 -13.54 -14.49 9.26
N ASN A 156 -14.62 -15.23 9.52
CA ASN A 156 -14.54 -16.47 10.29
C ASN A 156 -13.67 -17.54 9.61
N HIS A 157 -13.70 -17.63 8.28
CA HIS A 157 -12.85 -18.57 7.55
C HIS A 157 -11.37 -18.16 7.58
N VAL A 158 -11.07 -16.86 7.49
CA VAL A 158 -9.68 -16.38 7.65
C VAL A 158 -9.19 -16.60 9.08
N GLU A 159 -10.04 -16.39 10.09
CA GLU A 159 -9.71 -16.68 11.49
C GLU A 159 -9.39 -18.17 11.69
N GLN A 160 -10.20 -19.08 11.13
CA GLN A 160 -9.93 -20.52 11.16
C GLN A 160 -8.62 -20.89 10.46
N PHE A 161 -8.31 -20.25 9.33
CA PHE A 161 -7.02 -20.41 8.66
C PHE A 161 -5.86 -19.99 9.59
N LEU A 162 -5.96 -18.81 10.22
CA LEU A 162 -4.92 -18.29 11.12
C LEU A 162 -4.68 -19.24 12.29
N LEU A 163 -5.75 -19.67 12.98
CA LEU A 163 -5.65 -20.60 14.12
C LEU A 163 -5.01 -21.92 13.71
N ARG A 164 -5.38 -22.45 12.54
CA ARG A 164 -4.80 -23.70 12.03
C ARG A 164 -3.34 -23.53 11.63
N TYR A 165 -2.99 -22.43 10.99
CA TYR A 165 -1.60 -22.13 10.65
C TYR A 165 -0.74 -21.97 11.91
N GLU A 166 -1.18 -21.18 12.89
CA GLU A 166 -0.49 -21.00 14.18
C GLU A 166 -0.25 -22.35 14.87
N HIS A 167 -1.24 -23.26 14.84
CA HIS A 167 -1.10 -24.61 15.37
C HIS A 167 -0.09 -25.48 14.60
N LEU A 168 -0.15 -25.49 13.27
CA LEU A 168 0.74 -26.30 12.41
C LEU A 168 2.19 -25.80 12.41
N ALA A 169 2.36 -24.47 12.49
CA ALA A 169 3.67 -23.83 12.49
C ALA A 169 4.28 -23.73 13.91
N GLY A 170 3.47 -23.82 14.96
CA GLY A 170 3.92 -23.66 16.34
C GLY A 170 4.33 -22.23 16.68
N VAL A 171 3.71 -21.23 16.02
CA VAL A 171 4.03 -19.81 16.16
C VAL A 171 2.77 -19.00 16.43
N THR A 172 2.93 -17.79 16.96
CA THR A 172 1.86 -16.79 17.02
C THR A 172 2.09 -15.73 15.95
N VAL A 173 1.04 -15.39 15.20
CA VAL A 173 1.09 -14.35 14.18
C VAL A 173 0.77 -13.01 14.82
N SER A 174 1.59 -11.99 14.55
CA SER A 174 1.40 -10.63 15.07
C SER A 174 0.08 -10.01 14.59
N ASN A 175 -0.46 -9.03 15.33
CA ASN A 175 -1.72 -8.39 14.96
C ASN A 175 -1.65 -7.69 13.60
N GLU A 176 -0.51 -7.06 13.29
CA GLU A 176 -0.25 -6.40 12.00
C GLU A 176 -0.34 -7.41 10.85
N ARG A 177 0.33 -8.57 10.98
CA ARG A 177 0.27 -9.66 10.00
C ARG A 177 -1.13 -10.26 9.91
N LYS A 178 -1.86 -10.40 11.03
CA LYS A 178 -3.26 -10.85 11.02
C LYS A 178 -4.13 -9.91 10.19
N VAL A 179 -4.03 -8.60 10.37
CA VAL A 179 -4.78 -7.61 9.58
C VAL A 179 -4.42 -7.71 8.10
N ALA A 180 -3.13 -7.80 7.76
CA ALA A 180 -2.69 -7.98 6.38
C ALA A 180 -3.28 -9.26 5.76
N LEU A 181 -3.28 -10.37 6.50
CA LEU A 181 -3.84 -11.66 6.05
C LEU A 181 -5.36 -11.63 5.91
N TYR A 182 -6.08 -10.97 6.82
CA TYR A 182 -7.52 -10.77 6.69
C TYR A 182 -7.89 -10.09 5.37
N VAL A 183 -7.21 -8.99 5.05
CA VAL A 183 -7.46 -8.26 3.80
C VAL A 183 -7.03 -9.10 2.60
N HIS A 184 -5.83 -9.67 2.65
CA HIS A 184 -5.27 -10.40 1.52
C HIS A 184 -6.04 -11.68 1.17
N ILE A 185 -6.40 -12.49 2.17
CA ILE A 185 -7.14 -13.73 1.96
C ILE A 185 -8.58 -13.43 1.52
N SER A 186 -9.20 -12.37 2.05
CA SER A 186 -10.52 -11.93 1.57
C SER A 186 -10.49 -11.61 0.07
N CYS A 187 -9.47 -10.88 -0.37
CA CYS A 187 -9.27 -10.61 -1.79
C CYS A 187 -8.95 -11.86 -2.61
N LEU A 188 -8.13 -12.76 -2.08
CA LEU A 188 -7.80 -14.03 -2.71
C LEU A 188 -9.05 -14.85 -2.99
N ILE A 189 -9.91 -15.04 -1.98
CA ILE A 189 -11.16 -15.79 -2.10
C ILE A 189 -12.04 -15.17 -3.19
N GLU A 190 -12.21 -13.85 -3.17
CA GLU A 190 -12.99 -13.11 -4.18
C GLU A 190 -12.44 -13.35 -5.60
N ARG A 191 -11.12 -13.23 -5.79
CA ARG A 191 -10.47 -13.44 -7.08
C ARG A 191 -10.65 -14.87 -7.58
N LEU A 192 -10.51 -15.87 -6.70
CA LEU A 192 -10.62 -17.28 -7.08
C LEU A 192 -12.04 -17.64 -7.51
N ILE A 193 -13.06 -17.15 -6.81
CA ILE A 193 -14.47 -17.38 -7.19
C ILE A 193 -14.79 -16.74 -8.55
N ARG A 194 -14.16 -15.60 -8.86
CA ARG A 194 -14.28 -14.92 -10.16
C ARG A 194 -13.39 -15.52 -11.25
N HIS A 195 -12.69 -16.62 -10.98
CA HIS A 195 -11.75 -17.26 -11.91
C HIS A 195 -10.59 -16.34 -12.35
N ALA A 196 -10.21 -15.40 -11.49
CA ALA A 196 -9.13 -14.42 -11.70
C ALA A 196 -7.94 -14.67 -10.75
N GLY A 197 -7.62 -15.94 -10.48
CA GLY A 197 -6.51 -16.33 -9.61
C GLY A 197 -5.15 -15.96 -10.21
N ILE A 198 -4.19 -15.57 -9.36
CA ILE A 198 -2.84 -15.23 -9.80
C ILE A 198 -2.04 -16.53 -9.99
N THR A 199 -1.41 -16.67 -11.17
CA THR A 199 -0.60 -17.84 -11.52
C THR A 199 0.90 -17.55 -11.51
N THR A 200 1.30 -16.29 -11.47
CA THR A 200 2.71 -15.87 -11.56
C THR A 200 3.25 -15.51 -10.18
N TRP A 201 4.39 -16.10 -9.82
CA TRP A 201 5.16 -15.80 -8.61
C TRP A 201 6.57 -15.39 -8.99
N SER A 202 7.03 -14.25 -8.48
CA SER A 202 8.39 -13.73 -8.70
C SER A 202 9.18 -13.57 -7.39
N GLY A 203 8.67 -14.10 -6.27
CA GLY A 203 9.33 -14.00 -4.97
C GLY A 203 10.28 -15.17 -4.68
N GLN A 204 10.89 -15.14 -3.51
CA GLN A 204 11.83 -16.17 -3.05
C GLN A 204 11.16 -17.54 -2.97
N GLN A 205 11.92 -18.62 -3.14
CA GLN A 205 11.38 -19.98 -3.02
C GLN A 205 10.91 -20.22 -1.58
N CYS A 206 9.60 -20.44 -1.43
CA CYS A 206 9.03 -20.88 -0.17
C CYS A 206 9.40 -22.35 0.07
N PRO A 207 9.95 -22.72 1.24
CA PRO A 207 10.27 -24.11 1.54
C PRO A 207 9.06 -25.02 1.38
N GLU A 208 9.25 -26.21 0.82
CA GLU A 208 8.14 -27.13 0.53
C GLU A 208 7.35 -27.53 1.79
N HIS A 209 8.03 -27.64 2.94
CA HIS A 209 7.39 -27.89 4.22
C HIS A 209 6.42 -26.77 4.62
N GLU A 210 6.77 -25.50 4.39
CA GLU A 210 5.88 -24.36 4.65
C GLU A 210 4.71 -24.32 3.68
N LEU A 211 4.96 -24.58 2.40
CA LEU A 211 3.89 -24.69 1.41
C LEU A 211 2.88 -25.78 1.80
N ASN A 212 3.34 -26.91 2.33
CA ASN A 212 2.46 -27.97 2.79
C ASN A 212 1.64 -27.57 4.02
N ARG A 213 2.25 -26.87 5.00
CA ARG A 213 1.50 -26.29 6.14
C ARG A 213 0.43 -25.32 5.67
N LEU A 214 0.77 -24.44 4.73
CA LEU A 214 -0.18 -23.47 4.17
C LEU A 214 -1.32 -24.16 3.42
N ARG A 215 -1.03 -25.15 2.57
CA ARG A 215 -2.07 -25.96 1.89
C ARG A 215 -3.01 -26.60 2.89
N GLU A 216 -2.48 -27.15 3.97
CA GLU A 216 -3.30 -27.77 5.00
C GLU A 216 -4.16 -26.73 5.73
N ALA A 217 -3.59 -25.59 6.12
CA ALA A 217 -4.32 -24.50 6.75
C ALA A 217 -5.45 -23.97 5.85
N PHE A 218 -5.21 -23.91 4.54
CA PHE A 218 -6.20 -23.44 3.56
C PHE A 218 -7.26 -24.46 3.18
N SER A 219 -7.13 -25.74 3.56
CA SER A 219 -8.05 -26.81 3.17
C SER A 219 -9.53 -26.48 3.45
N VAL A 220 -9.81 -25.79 4.55
CA VAL A 220 -11.17 -25.36 4.93
C VAL A 220 -11.71 -24.31 3.95
N ILE A 221 -10.89 -23.32 3.59
CA ILE A 221 -11.25 -22.27 2.63
C ILE A 221 -11.45 -22.88 1.24
N GLU A 222 -10.53 -23.74 0.78
CA GLU A 222 -10.65 -24.43 -0.51
C GLU A 222 -11.96 -25.23 -0.60
N SER A 223 -12.31 -25.96 0.46
CA SER A 223 -13.55 -26.74 0.52
C SER A 223 -14.79 -25.85 0.54
N ASN A 224 -14.82 -24.82 1.38
CA ASN A 224 -16.02 -23.99 1.57
C ASN A 224 -16.35 -23.12 0.35
N TYR A 225 -15.34 -22.71 -0.41
CA TYR A 225 -15.53 -21.89 -1.61
C TYR A 225 -15.39 -22.69 -2.91
N SER A 226 -15.08 -23.99 -2.84
CA SER A 226 -14.83 -24.85 -4.00
C SER A 226 -13.75 -24.30 -4.94
N VAL A 227 -12.69 -23.76 -4.35
CA VAL A 227 -11.54 -23.17 -5.07
C VAL A 227 -10.26 -23.93 -4.78
N LYS A 228 -9.25 -23.73 -5.63
CA LYS A 228 -7.88 -24.18 -5.37
C LYS A 228 -6.96 -22.97 -5.31
N ILE A 229 -6.12 -22.93 -4.28
CA ILE A 229 -5.18 -21.83 -4.09
C ILE A 229 -3.90 -22.14 -4.86
N PRO A 230 -3.55 -21.33 -5.88
CA PRO A 230 -2.31 -21.49 -6.63
C PRO A 230 -1.08 -21.39 -5.71
N THR A 231 -0.02 -22.13 -6.03
CA THR A 231 1.25 -22.06 -5.29
C THR A 231 1.81 -20.65 -5.22
N ALA A 232 1.57 -19.82 -6.25
CA ALA A 232 1.98 -18.42 -6.25
C ALA A 232 1.35 -17.61 -5.11
N GLU A 233 0.05 -17.81 -4.86
CA GLU A 233 -0.69 -17.15 -3.78
C GLU A 233 -0.21 -17.65 -2.41
N LEU A 234 0.15 -18.93 -2.29
CA LEU A 234 0.80 -19.47 -1.08
C LEU A 234 2.14 -18.78 -0.80
N GLY A 235 2.92 -18.46 -1.84
CA GLY A 235 4.15 -17.68 -1.71
C GLY A 235 3.89 -16.28 -1.14
N TYR A 236 2.87 -15.56 -1.63
CA TYR A 236 2.52 -14.25 -1.10
C TYR A 236 2.07 -14.31 0.36
N ILE A 237 1.27 -15.31 0.71
CA ILE A 237 0.83 -15.53 2.09
C ILE A 237 2.02 -15.85 3.00
N HIS A 238 2.94 -16.71 2.54
CA HIS A 238 4.18 -16.98 3.27
C HIS A 238 4.97 -15.70 3.52
N ASN A 239 5.16 -14.87 2.49
CA ASN A 239 5.82 -13.58 2.65
C ASN A 239 5.12 -12.70 3.69
N ILE A 240 3.79 -12.57 3.67
CA ILE A 240 3.08 -11.77 4.69
C ILE A 240 3.31 -12.34 6.10
N LEU A 241 3.43 -13.66 6.24
CA LEU A 241 3.68 -14.33 7.51
C LEU A 241 5.11 -14.15 8.02
N THR A 242 6.09 -13.99 7.13
CA THR A 242 7.53 -13.96 7.45
C THR A 242 8.22 -12.61 7.25
N PHE A 243 7.59 -11.67 6.55
CA PHE A 243 8.10 -10.30 6.39
C PHE A 243 8.26 -9.68 7.78
N GLU A 244 9.52 -9.34 8.10
CA GLU A 244 10.12 -9.08 9.42
C GLU A 244 10.62 -10.33 10.19
N THR A 245 11.57 -11.06 9.58
CA THR A 245 12.53 -11.87 10.35
C THR A 245 13.99 -11.72 9.91
N ASP A 246 14.30 -10.83 8.94
CA ASP A 246 15.67 -10.36 8.74
C ASP A 246 15.91 -9.19 9.70
N PHE A 247 15.93 -9.51 10.99
CA PHE A 247 16.66 -8.68 11.92
C PHE A 247 18.10 -8.63 11.40
N ILE A 248 18.58 -7.42 11.21
CA ILE A 248 20.00 -7.10 11.14
C ILE A 248 20.62 -7.77 12.38
N GLU A 249 21.24 -8.94 12.21
CA GLU A 249 22.30 -9.35 13.12
C GLU A 249 23.33 -8.24 13.01
N GLN A 250 23.42 -7.47 14.10
CA GLN A 250 24.44 -6.46 14.28
C GLN A 250 25.78 -7.08 13.93
N ASP A 251 26.52 -6.41 13.04
CA ASP A 251 27.98 -6.43 13.07
C ASP A 251 28.42 -6.03 14.48
N GLN A 252 28.48 -7.01 15.38
CA GLN A 252 29.44 -7.05 16.46
C GLN A 252 30.61 -7.90 15.95
N GLN A 253 31.53 -7.28 15.21
CA GLN A 253 32.95 -7.58 15.36
C GLN A 253 33.85 -6.65 14.52
N PHE A 254 34.68 -5.92 15.28
CA PHE A 254 35.90 -5.16 14.95
C PHE A 254 35.75 -3.70 14.49
#